data_AF-A0A661Y230-F1
#
_entry.id   AF-A0A661Y230-F1
#
_cell.length_a   1.000
_cell.length_b   1.000
_cell.length_c   1.000
_cell.angle_alpha   90.00
_cell.angle_beta   90.00
_cell.angle_gamma   90.00
#
_symmetry.space_group_name_H-M   'P 1'
#
loop_
_entity.id
_entity.type
_entity.pdbx_description
1 polymer ?
#
loop_
_entity_poly.entity_id
_entity_poly.type
_entity_poly.pdbx_seq_one_letter_code
_entity_poly.pdbx_strand_id
1 'polypeptide(L)'
;GQGSKNFDKAKEFCFTQPSVAHELLQKITDTTIAYLKEKVNAGVDAVQVFDSWGGMLSPADYQEFSWKYIQQIIDALKDHAPVIVFGKGCWFALDTMAVSGAAALGIDWTCSPRNARSLTGGKITLQGNFDPARLFSSPSEIKKMVDQMINEFGKDRYIVNLGHGILPNIPLDSANAFIEAVKQYKVEE
;
A
#
# COMPACT_ATOMS: atom_id res chain seq x y z
N GLY A 1 13.80 -18.97 8.35
CA GLY A 1 13.56 -17.56 8.73
C GLY A 1 12.46 -17.51 9.75
N GLN A 2 12.59 -16.68 10.79
CA GLN A 2 11.53 -16.44 11.77
C GLN A 2 11.09 -14.98 11.67
N GLY A 3 9.81 -14.69 11.92
CA GLY A 3 9.33 -13.31 12.00
C GLY A 3 10.02 -12.56 13.15
N SER A 4 10.26 -11.26 12.97
CA SER A 4 10.69 -10.36 14.03
C SER A 4 9.53 -9.46 14.44
N LYS A 5 9.37 -9.20 15.74
CA LYS A 5 8.34 -8.27 16.24
C LYS A 5 8.81 -6.81 16.15
N ASN A 6 10.09 -6.55 16.42
CA ASN A 6 10.62 -5.19 16.56
C ASN A 6 11.65 -4.82 15.48
N PHE A 7 12.14 -5.80 14.72
CA PHE A 7 13.14 -5.63 13.66
C PHE A 7 14.49 -5.04 14.14
N ASP A 8 14.80 -5.14 15.43
CA ASP A 8 16.00 -4.56 16.06
C ASP A 8 17.29 -4.95 15.34
N LYS A 9 17.45 -6.23 14.97
CA LYS A 9 18.63 -6.72 14.22
C LYS A 9 18.76 -6.10 12.82
N ALA A 10 17.64 -5.88 12.13
CA ALA A 10 17.66 -5.30 10.80
C ALA A 10 18.02 -3.81 10.87
N LYS A 11 17.47 -3.09 11.85
CA LYS A 11 17.81 -1.70 12.13
C LYS A 11 19.27 -1.55 12.56
N GLU A 12 19.72 -2.37 13.51
CA GLU A 12 21.11 -2.42 13.94
C GLU A 12 22.05 -2.63 12.73
N PHE A 13 21.73 -3.56 11.83
CA PHE A 13 22.53 -3.77 10.62
C PHE A 13 22.56 -2.53 9.72
N CYS A 14 21.42 -1.87 9.49
CA CYS A 14 21.35 -0.64 8.69
C CYS A 14 22.19 0.49 9.32
N PHE A 15 22.21 0.61 10.64
CA PHE A 15 22.85 1.73 11.33
C PHE A 15 24.33 1.49 11.63
N THR A 16 24.72 0.24 11.91
CA THR A 16 26.11 -0.12 12.25
C THR A 16 26.94 -0.47 11.01
N GLN A 17 26.30 -0.94 9.94
CA GLN A 17 26.97 -1.35 8.69
C GLN A 17 26.24 -0.79 7.45
N PRO A 18 26.03 0.55 7.36
CA PRO A 18 25.18 1.15 6.33
C PRO A 18 25.64 0.82 4.91
N SER A 19 26.95 0.82 4.63
CA SER A 19 27.46 0.47 3.29
C SER A 19 27.07 -0.96 2.87
N VAL A 20 27.13 -1.91 3.80
CA VAL A 20 26.79 -3.31 3.52
C VAL A 20 25.27 -3.48 3.42
N ALA A 21 24.52 -2.77 4.26
CA ALA A 21 23.07 -2.72 4.17
C ALA A 21 22.60 -2.18 2.81
N HIS A 22 23.22 -1.12 2.31
CA HIS A 22 22.92 -0.57 1.00
C HIS A 22 23.28 -1.52 -0.14
N GLU A 23 24.40 -2.24 -0.05
CA GLU A 23 24.75 -3.27 -1.04
C GLU A 23 23.69 -4.39 -1.09
N LEU A 24 23.23 -4.85 0.08
CA LEU A 24 22.18 -5.87 0.18
C LEU A 24 20.85 -5.37 -0.40
N LEU A 25 20.41 -4.18 -0.01
CA LEU A 25 19.16 -3.58 -0.49
C LEU A 25 19.21 -3.34 -2.00
N GLN A 26 20.37 -2.96 -2.55
CA GLN A 26 20.53 -2.81 -4.00
C GLN A 26 20.38 -4.16 -4.71
N LYS A 27 21.03 -5.24 -4.23
CA LYS A 27 20.87 -6.58 -4.82
C LYS A 27 19.41 -7.06 -4.78
N ILE A 28 18.69 -6.79 -3.69
CA ILE A 28 17.26 -7.11 -3.57
C ILE A 28 16.46 -6.31 -4.61
N THR A 29 16.77 -5.02 -4.76
CA THR A 29 16.13 -4.11 -5.71
C THR A 29 16.29 -4.57 -7.14
N ASP A 30 17.53 -4.83 -7.58
CA ASP A 30 17.85 -5.29 -8.93
C ASP A 30 17.15 -6.62 -9.24
N THR A 31 17.16 -7.55 -8.27
CA THR A 31 16.46 -8.85 -8.39
C THR A 31 14.95 -8.67 -8.48
N THR A 32 14.38 -7.73 -7.73
CA THR A 32 12.94 -7.44 -7.74
C THR A 32 12.51 -6.82 -9.06
N ILE A 33 13.31 -5.90 -9.61
CA ILE A 33 13.08 -5.32 -10.94
C ILE A 33 13.07 -6.42 -11.99
N ALA A 34 14.09 -7.28 -12.01
CA ALA A 34 14.17 -8.38 -12.97
C ALA A 34 12.94 -9.31 -12.85
N TYR A 35 12.57 -9.71 -11.63
CA TYR A 35 11.41 -10.55 -11.39
C TYR A 35 10.09 -9.93 -11.84
N LEU A 36 9.86 -8.64 -11.53
CA LEU A 36 8.64 -7.94 -11.91
C LEU A 36 8.57 -7.71 -13.43
N LYS A 37 9.69 -7.44 -14.10
CA LYS A 37 9.73 -7.38 -15.58
C LYS A 37 9.31 -8.71 -16.20
N GLU A 38 9.78 -9.84 -15.67
CA GLU A 38 9.35 -11.14 -16.15
C GLU A 38 7.86 -11.42 -15.88
N LYS A 39 7.31 -10.94 -14.77
CA LYS A 39 5.85 -10.99 -14.53
C LYS A 39 5.08 -10.21 -15.58
N VAL A 40 5.54 -9.01 -15.92
CA VAL A 40 4.94 -8.17 -16.96
C VAL A 40 5.03 -8.87 -18.32
N ASN A 41 6.20 -9.41 -18.67
CA ASN A 41 6.39 -10.19 -19.92
C ASN A 41 5.49 -11.45 -19.96
N ALA A 42 5.22 -12.06 -18.81
CA ALA A 42 4.30 -13.19 -18.67
C ALA A 42 2.81 -12.78 -18.74
N GLY A 43 2.52 -11.48 -18.82
CA GLY A 43 1.17 -10.96 -19.11
C GLY A 43 0.39 -10.43 -17.92
N VAL A 44 1.03 -10.02 -16.81
CA VAL A 44 0.29 -9.30 -15.75
C VAL A 44 0.00 -7.85 -16.17
N ASP A 45 -1.22 -7.39 -15.94
CA ASP A 45 -1.66 -6.03 -16.32
C ASP A 45 -1.18 -4.93 -15.36
N ALA A 46 -0.82 -5.29 -14.13
CA ALA A 46 -0.31 -4.38 -13.11
C ALA A 46 0.54 -5.14 -12.09
N VAL A 47 1.44 -4.42 -11.43
CA VAL A 47 2.27 -4.96 -10.33
C VAL A 47 2.07 -4.13 -9.07
N GLN A 48 2.11 -4.78 -7.91
CA GLN A 48 2.03 -4.11 -6.63
C GLN A 48 3.26 -4.44 -5.76
N VAL A 49 3.98 -3.40 -5.36
CA VAL A 49 5.12 -3.47 -4.43
C VAL A 49 4.60 -3.28 -3.01
N PHE A 50 4.88 -4.27 -2.15
CA PHE A 50 4.47 -4.26 -0.75
C PHE A 50 5.67 -3.95 0.14
N ASP A 51 5.64 -2.79 0.80
CA ASP A 51 6.51 -2.47 1.92
C ASP A 51 5.72 -2.59 3.23
N SER A 52 5.56 -3.84 3.66
CA SER A 52 4.80 -4.18 4.86
C SER A 52 5.41 -3.66 6.17
N TRP A 53 6.68 -3.23 6.13
CA TRP A 53 7.46 -2.89 7.32
C TRP A 53 8.02 -1.46 7.32
N GLY A 54 7.80 -0.69 6.25
CA GLY A 54 8.26 0.70 6.13
C GLY A 54 7.84 1.58 7.30
N GLY A 55 6.63 1.42 7.83
CA GLY A 55 6.13 2.17 8.98
C GLY A 55 6.87 1.88 10.30
N MET A 56 7.83 0.95 10.32
CA MET A 56 8.73 0.73 11.46
C MET A 56 9.92 1.70 11.46
N LEU A 57 10.16 2.44 10.38
CA LEU A 57 11.27 3.37 10.22
C LEU A 57 10.85 4.81 10.58
N SER A 58 11.80 5.62 11.05
CA SER A 58 11.58 7.07 11.12
C SER A 58 11.45 7.63 9.69
N PRO A 59 10.91 8.85 9.49
CA PRO A 59 10.81 9.43 8.15
C PRO A 59 12.15 9.51 7.40
N ALA A 60 13.25 9.84 8.10
CA ALA A 60 14.58 9.89 7.50
C ALA A 60 15.09 8.48 7.12
N ASP A 61 14.94 7.51 8.03
CA ASP A 61 15.36 6.13 7.77
C ASP A 61 14.51 5.47 6.68
N TYR A 62 13.23 5.80 6.59
CA TYR A 62 12.32 5.33 5.55
C TYR A 62 12.81 5.79 4.17
N GLN A 63 13.22 7.05 4.06
CA GLN A 63 13.77 7.58 2.81
C GLN A 63 15.06 6.85 2.41
N GLU A 64 15.97 6.64 3.35
CA GLU A 64 17.30 6.06 3.07
C GLU A 64 17.26 4.54 2.82
N PHE A 65 16.52 3.79 3.62
CA PHE A 65 16.58 2.32 3.64
C PHE A 65 15.37 1.63 2.98
N SER A 66 14.32 2.36 2.60
CA SER A 66 13.17 1.78 1.89
C SER A 66 12.82 2.54 0.62
N TRP A 67 12.35 3.79 0.74
CA TRP A 67 11.74 4.52 -0.36
C TRP A 67 12.67 4.73 -1.56
N LYS A 68 13.94 5.04 -1.31
CA LYS A 68 14.99 5.14 -2.34
C LYS A 68 15.05 3.93 -3.28
N TYR A 69 14.78 2.74 -2.78
CA TYR A 69 14.78 1.50 -3.55
C TYR A 69 13.45 1.23 -4.25
N ILE A 70 12.34 1.55 -3.58
CA ILE A 70 11.00 1.49 -4.19
C ILE A 70 10.91 2.45 -5.39
N GLN A 71 11.48 3.65 -5.28
CA GLN A 71 11.56 4.61 -6.38
C GLN A 71 12.30 4.03 -7.59
N GLN A 72 13.43 3.34 -7.38
CA GLN A 72 14.15 2.65 -8.47
C GLN A 72 13.27 1.57 -9.14
N ILE A 73 12.49 0.82 -8.35
CA ILE A 73 11.56 -0.19 -8.88
C ILE A 73 10.47 0.46 -9.73
N ILE A 74 9.88 1.57 -9.25
CA ILE A 74 8.88 2.34 -10.00
C ILE A 74 9.47 2.82 -11.32
N ASP A 75 10.63 3.49 -11.28
CA ASP A 75 11.26 4.06 -12.46
C ASP A 75 11.62 3.01 -13.52
N ALA A 76 11.98 1.80 -13.09
CA ALA A 76 12.32 0.70 -14.00
C ALA A 76 11.09 0.01 -14.63
N LEU A 77 9.88 0.22 -14.11
CA LEU A 77 8.68 -0.53 -14.48
C LEU A 77 7.52 0.33 -15.00
N LYS A 78 7.44 1.62 -14.64
CA LYS A 78 6.26 2.48 -14.92
C LYS A 78 5.90 2.60 -16.40
N ASP A 79 6.89 2.48 -17.30
CA ASP A 79 6.69 2.52 -18.76
C ASP A 79 6.31 1.15 -19.35
N HIS A 80 6.36 0.08 -18.54
CA HIS A 80 6.03 -1.28 -18.93
C HIS A 80 4.68 -1.74 -18.37
N ALA A 81 4.35 -1.36 -17.14
CA ALA A 81 3.07 -1.65 -16.50
C ALA A 81 2.77 -0.66 -15.35
N PRO A 82 1.50 -0.43 -14.99
CA PRO A 82 1.12 0.28 -13.78
C PRO A 82 1.76 -0.33 -12.52
N VAL A 83 2.50 0.50 -11.79
CA VAL A 83 3.11 0.14 -10.51
C VAL A 83 2.28 0.71 -9.38
N ILE A 84 1.74 -0.15 -8.52
CA ILE A 84 1.05 0.21 -7.29
C ILE A 84 2.04 0.06 -6.13
N VAL A 85 2.12 1.02 -5.22
CA VAL A 85 2.95 0.89 -4.01
C VAL A 85 2.08 0.91 -2.78
N PHE A 86 2.23 -0.08 -1.90
CA PHE A 86 1.59 -0.11 -0.60
C PHE A 86 2.65 -0.11 0.50
N GLY A 87 2.70 0.96 1.30
CA GLY A 87 3.55 1.08 2.48
C GLY A 87 2.71 1.13 3.75
N LYS A 88 2.73 0.06 4.55
CA LYS A 88 1.92 0.00 5.78
C LYS A 88 2.48 0.93 6.85
N GLY A 89 1.66 1.83 7.37
CA GLY A 89 2.03 2.84 8.35
C GLY A 89 2.85 3.99 7.77
N CYS A 90 2.99 4.08 6.44
CA CYS A 90 3.84 5.05 5.77
C CYS A 90 3.10 6.33 5.34
N TRP A 91 1.97 6.65 5.98
CA TRP A 91 1.13 7.78 5.58
C TRP A 91 1.85 9.13 5.66
N PHE A 92 2.89 9.24 6.50
CA PHE A 92 3.74 10.42 6.64
C PHE A 92 4.54 10.77 5.37
N ALA A 93 4.69 9.84 4.43
CA ALA A 93 5.46 10.04 3.20
C ALA A 93 4.59 10.14 1.93
N LEU A 94 3.26 10.19 2.07
CA LEU A 94 2.33 10.18 0.93
C LEU A 94 2.53 11.36 -0.03
N ASP A 95 2.96 12.51 0.46
CA ASP A 95 3.30 13.68 -0.36
C ASP A 95 4.45 13.39 -1.32
N THR A 96 5.50 12.73 -0.82
CA THR A 96 6.67 12.29 -1.57
C THR A 96 6.31 11.16 -2.52
N MET A 97 5.55 10.17 -2.04
CA MET A 97 5.12 9.04 -2.85
C MET A 97 4.22 9.44 -4.03
N ALA A 98 3.39 10.48 -3.87
CA ALA A 98 2.43 10.91 -4.87
C ALA A 98 3.06 11.45 -6.16
N VAL A 99 4.33 11.88 -6.11
CA VAL A 99 5.07 12.43 -7.27
C VAL A 99 6.07 11.44 -7.86
N SER A 100 6.06 10.19 -7.40
CA SER A 100 7.02 9.14 -7.75
C SER A 100 6.91 8.58 -9.17
N GLY A 101 5.76 8.78 -9.82
CA GLY A 101 5.40 8.09 -11.06
C GLY A 101 4.70 6.74 -10.84
N ALA A 102 4.44 6.33 -9.59
CA ALA A 102 3.55 5.21 -9.32
C ALA A 102 2.13 5.49 -9.87
N ALA A 103 1.46 4.44 -10.35
CA ALA A 103 0.11 4.54 -10.88
C ALA A 103 -0.93 4.67 -9.76
N ALA A 104 -0.69 4.05 -8.61
CA ALA A 104 -1.52 4.17 -7.42
C ALA A 104 -0.73 3.97 -6.13
N LEU A 105 -1.26 4.51 -5.03
CA LEU A 105 -0.75 4.29 -3.67
C LEU A 105 -1.78 3.57 -2.82
N GLY A 106 -1.36 2.46 -2.23
CA GLY A 106 -2.12 1.72 -1.23
C GLY A 106 -2.07 2.41 0.13
N ILE A 107 -3.23 2.56 0.75
CA ILE A 107 -3.44 3.26 2.02
C ILE A 107 -3.96 2.25 3.03
N ASP A 108 -3.37 2.20 4.22
CA ASP A 108 -3.90 1.42 5.34
C ASP A 108 -4.92 2.23 6.18
N TRP A 109 -5.62 1.54 7.09
CA TRP A 109 -6.71 2.12 7.88
C TRP A 109 -6.28 3.16 8.93
N THR A 110 -4.98 3.30 9.21
CA THR A 110 -4.48 4.28 10.18
C THR A 110 -4.47 5.70 9.63
N CYS A 111 -4.55 5.85 8.29
CA CYS A 111 -4.74 7.13 7.63
C CYS A 111 -6.22 7.32 7.26
N SER A 112 -6.84 8.46 7.55
CA SER A 112 -8.21 8.69 7.06
C SER A 112 -8.23 8.92 5.54
N PRO A 113 -9.32 8.59 4.84
CA PRO A 113 -9.47 8.88 3.42
C PRO A 113 -9.20 10.34 3.05
N ARG A 114 -9.73 11.28 3.83
CA ARG A 114 -9.53 12.72 3.64
C ARG A 114 -8.08 13.15 3.83
N ASN A 115 -7.39 12.59 4.82
CA ASN A 115 -5.96 12.87 5.04
C ASN A 115 -5.13 12.34 3.87
N ALA A 116 -5.39 11.12 3.40
CA ALA A 116 -4.70 10.55 2.25
C ALA A 116 -4.90 11.40 0.98
N ARG A 117 -6.12 11.90 0.74
CA ARG A 117 -6.38 12.85 -0.36
C ARG A 117 -5.64 14.17 -0.20
N SER A 118 -5.64 14.74 1.00
CA SER A 118 -4.94 16.00 1.29
C SER A 118 -3.43 15.86 1.06
N LEU A 119 -2.80 14.81 1.61
CA LEU A 119 -1.35 14.60 1.53
C LEU A 119 -0.88 14.33 0.10
N THR A 120 -1.69 13.66 -0.70
CA THR A 120 -1.38 13.38 -2.11
C THR A 120 -1.84 14.48 -3.08
N GLY A 121 -2.47 15.54 -2.58
CA GLY A 121 -3.06 16.62 -3.38
C GLY A 121 -4.15 16.16 -4.36
N GLY A 122 -4.72 14.96 -4.18
CA GLY A 122 -5.76 14.39 -5.05
C GLY A 122 -5.31 14.04 -6.48
N LYS A 123 -3.99 13.97 -6.73
CA LYS A 123 -3.41 13.81 -8.08
C LYS A 123 -3.16 12.37 -8.49
N ILE A 124 -3.07 11.44 -7.54
CA ILE A 124 -2.77 10.03 -7.77
C ILE A 124 -3.96 9.14 -7.37
N THR A 125 -4.05 7.96 -7.99
CA THR A 125 -5.00 6.93 -7.59
C THR A 125 -4.66 6.40 -6.20
N LEU A 126 -5.68 6.31 -5.34
CA LEU A 126 -5.54 5.70 -4.02
C LEU A 126 -6.21 4.34 -4.02
N GLN A 127 -5.62 3.37 -3.33
CA GLN A 127 -6.17 2.03 -3.14
C GLN A 127 -6.31 1.76 -1.64
N GLY A 128 -7.46 1.27 -1.19
CA GLY A 128 -7.70 1.02 0.24
C GLY A 128 -9.08 1.49 0.70
N ASN A 129 -9.29 1.78 1.99
CA ASN A 129 -8.37 1.48 3.10
C ASN A 129 -9.08 0.81 4.28
N PHE A 130 -10.15 0.07 4.01
CA PHE A 130 -11.02 -0.51 5.03
C PHE A 130 -10.22 -1.39 6.00
N ASP A 131 -10.39 -1.18 7.31
CA ASP A 131 -9.74 -2.01 8.33
C ASP A 131 -10.24 -3.46 8.21
N PRO A 132 -9.36 -4.45 7.93
CA PRO A 132 -9.77 -5.85 7.83
C PRO A 132 -10.49 -6.38 9.08
N ALA A 133 -10.17 -5.86 10.26
CA ALA A 133 -10.82 -6.26 11.50
C ALA A 133 -12.27 -5.77 11.59
N ARG A 134 -12.64 -4.71 10.86
CA ARG A 134 -14.03 -4.25 10.79
C ARG A 134 -14.94 -5.23 10.09
N LEU A 135 -14.40 -6.19 9.32
CA LEU A 135 -15.17 -7.30 8.74
C LEU A 135 -15.70 -8.29 9.79
N PHE A 136 -15.37 -8.17 11.08
CA PHE A 136 -16.10 -8.87 12.14
C PHE A 136 -17.45 -8.22 12.52
N SER A 137 -17.74 -7.03 11.99
CA SER A 137 -19.00 -6.33 12.26
C SER A 137 -20.16 -6.99 11.52
N SER A 138 -21.40 -6.63 11.88
CA SER A 138 -22.57 -7.12 11.14
C SER A 138 -22.56 -6.64 9.67
N PRO A 139 -23.17 -7.40 8.74
CA PRO A 139 -23.27 -6.98 7.34
C PRO A 139 -23.84 -5.58 7.12
N SER A 140 -24.79 -5.13 7.96
CA SER A 140 -25.35 -3.79 7.89
C SER A 140 -24.33 -2.71 8.24
N GLU A 141 -23.53 -2.92 9.28
CA GLU A 141 -22.48 -1.99 9.68
C GLU A 141 -21.34 -1.95 8.66
N ILE A 142 -20.98 -3.10 8.07
CA ILE A 142 -19.98 -3.15 6.99
C ILE A 142 -20.43 -2.28 5.82
N LYS A 143 -21.68 -2.43 5.34
CA LYS A 143 -22.22 -1.61 4.24
C LYS A 143 -22.14 -0.11 4.55
N LYS A 144 -22.61 0.29 5.72
CA LYS A 144 -22.56 1.70 6.17
C LYS A 144 -21.13 2.25 6.21
N MET A 145 -20.18 1.49 6.76
CA MET A 145 -18.77 1.92 6.82
C MET A 145 -18.13 1.99 5.42
N VAL A 146 -18.49 1.10 4.51
CA VAL A 146 -18.03 1.15 3.12
C VAL A 146 -18.55 2.39 2.42
N ASP A 147 -19.84 2.69 2.53
CA ASP A 147 -20.43 3.90 1.94
C ASP A 147 -19.77 5.17 2.49
N GLN A 148 -19.54 5.24 3.81
CA GLN A 148 -18.81 6.34 4.43
C GLN A 148 -17.38 6.46 3.87
N MET A 149 -16.65 5.35 3.77
CA MET A 149 -15.28 5.35 3.24
C MET A 149 -15.23 5.84 1.79
N ILE A 150 -16.14 5.37 0.94
CA ILE A 150 -16.21 5.80 -0.48
C ILE A 150 -16.55 7.29 -0.56
N ASN A 151 -17.50 7.78 0.24
CA ASN A 151 -17.85 9.19 0.32
C ASN A 151 -16.66 10.07 0.73
N GLU A 152 -15.84 9.61 1.68
CA GLU A 152 -14.69 10.39 2.17
C GLU A 152 -13.49 10.37 1.21
N PHE A 153 -13.27 9.30 0.45
CA PHE A 153 -12.27 9.28 -0.62
C PHE A 153 -12.75 10.06 -1.86
N GLY A 154 -14.04 10.05 -2.15
CA GLY A 154 -14.59 10.38 -3.46
C GLY A 154 -14.31 9.29 -4.50
N LYS A 155 -15.11 9.27 -5.56
CA LYS A 155 -15.09 8.23 -6.62
C LYS A 155 -13.91 8.33 -7.58
N ASP A 156 -13.36 9.52 -7.77
CA ASP A 156 -12.34 9.75 -8.78
C ASP A 156 -10.99 9.20 -8.32
N ARG A 157 -10.28 8.49 -9.20
CA ARG A 157 -8.93 7.95 -8.88
C ARG A 157 -8.93 7.16 -7.57
N TYR A 158 -9.84 6.21 -7.43
CA TYR A 158 -9.99 5.38 -6.23
C TYR A 158 -10.25 3.91 -6.59
N ILE A 159 -9.49 3.01 -5.95
CA ILE A 159 -9.66 1.56 -5.99
C ILE A 159 -10.04 1.12 -4.57
N VAL A 160 -11.31 0.78 -4.36
CA VAL A 160 -11.76 0.31 -3.05
C VAL A 160 -11.03 -0.99 -2.70
N ASN A 161 -10.41 -1.05 -1.52
CA ASN A 161 -9.76 -2.25 -1.02
C ASN A 161 -9.74 -2.22 0.52
N LEU A 162 -9.31 -3.32 1.12
CA LEU A 162 -8.90 -3.32 2.51
C LEU A 162 -7.55 -2.61 2.67
N GLY A 163 -7.27 -2.12 3.87
CA GLY A 163 -5.98 -1.53 4.22
C GLY A 163 -4.87 -2.55 4.53
N HIS A 164 -5.18 -3.85 4.48
CA HIS A 164 -4.24 -4.99 4.55
C HIS A 164 -4.97 -6.27 4.14
N GLY A 165 -4.25 -7.40 4.06
CA GLY A 165 -4.85 -8.71 3.80
C GLY A 165 -5.95 -9.08 4.81
N ILE A 166 -6.98 -9.76 4.30
CA ILE A 166 -8.10 -10.30 5.09
C ILE A 166 -7.60 -11.26 6.18
N LEU A 167 -8.24 -11.25 7.34
CA LEU A 167 -7.86 -12.14 8.45
C LEU A 167 -8.44 -13.55 8.20
N PRO A 168 -7.72 -14.63 8.59
CA PRO A 168 -8.14 -16.01 8.26
C PRO A 168 -9.51 -16.42 8.81
N ASN A 169 -9.97 -15.78 9.88
CA ASN A 169 -11.20 -16.08 10.58
C ASN A 169 -12.36 -15.12 10.25
N ILE A 170 -12.23 -14.27 9.21
CA ILE A 170 -13.34 -13.44 8.74
C ILE A 170 -14.45 -14.33 8.16
N PRO A 171 -15.72 -14.16 8.58
CA PRO A 171 -16.84 -14.86 7.98
C PRO A 171 -17.01 -14.50 6.50
N LEU A 172 -17.30 -15.49 5.65
CA LEU A 172 -17.51 -15.27 4.22
C LEU A 172 -18.63 -14.25 3.93
N ASP A 173 -19.71 -14.28 4.71
CA ASP A 173 -20.83 -13.34 4.59
C ASP A 173 -20.40 -11.88 4.81
N SER A 174 -19.39 -11.66 5.65
CA SER A 174 -18.85 -10.33 5.91
C SER A 174 -18.02 -9.82 4.73
N ALA A 175 -17.22 -10.69 4.10
CA ALA A 175 -16.51 -10.38 2.87
C ALA A 175 -17.49 -10.10 1.71
N ASN A 176 -18.56 -10.89 1.59
CA ASN A 176 -19.62 -10.66 0.62
C ASN A 176 -20.34 -9.33 0.86
N ALA A 177 -20.64 -8.99 2.13
CA ALA A 177 -21.26 -7.72 2.48
C ALA A 177 -20.40 -6.52 2.06
N PHE A 178 -19.08 -6.60 2.24
CA PHE A 178 -18.14 -5.59 1.77
C PHE A 178 -18.17 -5.44 0.24
N ILE A 179 -18.05 -6.54 -0.50
CA ILE A 179 -18.05 -6.52 -1.97
C ILE A 179 -19.37 -5.97 -2.52
N GLU A 180 -20.49 -6.42 -1.97
CA GLU A 180 -21.82 -5.96 -2.39
C GLU A 180 -22.03 -4.48 -2.08
N ALA A 181 -21.55 -3.98 -0.92
CA ALA A 181 -21.61 -2.56 -0.60
C ALA A 181 -20.90 -1.72 -1.67
N VAL A 182 -19.67 -2.12 -2.05
CA VAL A 182 -18.90 -1.41 -3.09
C VAL A 182 -19.62 -1.42 -4.43
N LYS A 183 -20.17 -2.57 -4.85
CA LYS A 183 -20.86 -2.70 -6.14
C LYS A 183 -22.19 -1.96 -6.21
N GLN A 184 -22.87 -1.85 -5.06
CA GLN A 184 -24.19 -1.22 -4.97
C GLN A 184 -24.12 0.27 -4.63
N TYR A 185 -22.93 0.79 -4.28
CA TYR A 185 -22.73 2.19 -3.98
C TYR A 185 -23.26 3.09 -5.10
N LYS A 186 -24.06 4.09 -4.73
CA LYS A 186 -24.59 5.11 -5.63
C LYS A 186 -24.10 6.47 -5.15
N VAL A 187 -23.75 7.32 -6.11
CA VAL A 187 -23.47 8.72 -5.84
C VAL A 187 -24.81 9.37 -5.51
N GLU A 188 -24.94 9.94 -4.30
CA GLU A 188 -26.04 10.86 -4.03
C GLU A 188 -25.81 12.11 -4.90
N GLU A 189 -26.79 12.43 -5.76
CA GLU A 189 -26.78 13.60 -6.65
C GLU A 189 -26.84 14.93 -5.88
#